data_AF-A0A955BZF1-F1
#
_entry.id   AF-A0A955BZF1-F1
#
_cell.length_a   1.000
_cell.length_b   1.000
_cell.length_c   1.000
_cell.angle_alpha   90.00
_cell.angle_beta   90.00
_cell.angle_gamma   90.00
#
_symmetry.space_group_name_H-M   'P 1'
#
loop_
_entity.id
_entity.type
_entity.pdbx_description
1 polymer ?
#
loop_
_entity_poly.entity_id
_entity_poly.type
_entity_poly.pdbx_seq_one_letter_code
_entity_poly.pdbx_strand_id
1 'polypeptide(L)'
;GWLLSTYAVGNLLGGGGFLIVARLNPPLAIFPLMMPIGALAAWAWWGWRNLRTDTVLVFSQAVRAGDLIAIIAAVYIGMTILGRGFGTVAWLAAIGCGIAAPALVDAINEWREGRAEAPARVARRPATRSISRERSEQPAPETRDDDIDDVLAKISREGMDALTDAERARLEAARQRKLHRPDSPR
;
A
#
# COMPACT_ATOMS: atom_id res chain seq x y z
N GLY A 1 -0.93 12.02 -9.05
CA GLY A 1 -2.07 11.49 -9.82
C GLY A 1 -3.12 10.83 -8.94
N TRP A 2 -2.70 9.97 -8.01
CA TRP A 2 -3.59 9.13 -7.20
C TRP A 2 -4.76 9.88 -6.54
N LEU A 3 -4.51 10.99 -5.82
CA LEU A 3 -5.57 11.78 -5.17
C LEU A 3 -6.69 12.22 -6.13
N LEU A 4 -6.32 12.65 -7.34
CA LEU A 4 -7.28 13.08 -8.36
C LEU A 4 -8.06 11.89 -8.93
N SER A 5 -7.38 10.77 -9.17
CA SER A 5 -8.02 9.52 -9.61
C SER A 5 -9.03 9.01 -8.59
N THR A 6 -8.64 8.97 -7.31
CA THR A 6 -9.51 8.53 -6.20
C THR A 6 -10.67 9.50 -5.99
N TYR A 7 -10.46 10.81 -6.20
CA TYR A 7 -11.53 11.79 -6.21
C TYR A 7 -12.56 11.51 -7.32
N ALA A 8 -12.10 11.33 -8.55
CA ALA A 8 -12.98 11.09 -9.70
C ALA A 8 -13.72 9.75 -9.56
N VAL A 9 -12.99 8.66 -9.32
CA VAL A 9 -13.55 7.31 -9.16
C VAL A 9 -14.47 7.24 -7.95
N GLY A 10 -14.08 7.82 -6.81
CA GLY A 10 -14.89 7.85 -5.60
C GLY A 10 -16.23 8.54 -5.81
N ASN A 11 -16.25 9.70 -6.49
CA ASN A 11 -17.50 10.39 -6.77
C ASN A 11 -18.36 9.69 -7.83
N LEU A 12 -17.75 9.05 -8.83
CA LEU A 12 -18.49 8.23 -9.80
C LEU A 12 -19.17 7.04 -9.12
N LEU A 13 -18.44 6.30 -8.28
CA LEU A 13 -18.98 5.17 -7.52
C LEU A 13 -20.05 5.65 -6.52
N GLY A 14 -19.78 6.73 -5.78
CA GLY A 14 -20.73 7.30 -4.84
C GLY A 14 -22.01 7.79 -5.50
N GLY A 15 -21.89 8.51 -6.63
CA GLY A 15 -23.02 8.95 -7.44
C GLY A 15 -23.81 7.78 -8.02
N GLY A 16 -23.13 6.74 -8.48
CA GLY A 16 -23.77 5.49 -8.94
C GLY A 16 -24.57 4.81 -7.83
N GLY A 17 -23.98 4.64 -6.65
CA GLY A 17 -24.67 4.08 -5.48
C GLY A 17 -25.90 4.89 -5.08
N PHE A 18 -25.78 6.22 -5.03
CA PHE A 18 -26.90 7.12 -4.79
C PHE A 18 -28.01 6.95 -5.83
N LEU A 19 -27.67 6.96 -7.12
CA LEU A 19 -28.64 6.85 -8.21
C LEU A 19 -29.37 5.51 -8.19
N ILE A 20 -28.68 4.41 -7.89
CA ILE A 20 -29.32 3.09 -7.75
C ILE A 20 -30.37 3.13 -6.65
N VAL A 21 -30.04 3.65 -5.46
CA VAL A 21 -31.01 3.77 -4.37
C VAL A 21 -32.15 4.72 -4.73
N ALA A 22 -31.86 5.88 -5.32
CA ALA A 22 -32.86 6.85 -5.74
C ALA A 22 -33.85 6.28 -6.78
N ARG A 23 -33.40 5.35 -7.63
CA ARG A 23 -34.25 4.66 -8.61
C ARG A 23 -35.08 3.55 -8.00
N LEU A 24 -34.52 2.79 -7.05
CA LEU A 24 -35.21 1.67 -6.42
C LEU A 24 -36.20 2.12 -5.33
N ASN A 25 -35.87 3.19 -4.60
CA ASN A 25 -36.67 3.71 -3.50
C ASN A 25 -36.50 5.25 -3.37
N PRO A 26 -37.23 6.04 -4.19
CA PRO A 26 -37.10 7.51 -4.22
C PRO A 26 -37.28 8.21 -2.85
N PRO A 27 -38.18 7.77 -1.96
CA PRO A 27 -38.27 8.33 -0.60
C PRO A 27 -36.98 8.28 0.23
N LEU A 28 -36.04 7.37 -0.09
CA LEU A 28 -34.74 7.29 0.59
C LEU A 28 -33.70 8.28 0.04
N ALA A 29 -34.03 9.00 -1.03
CA ALA A 29 -33.15 9.92 -1.75
C ALA A 29 -33.77 11.32 -1.89
N ILE A 30 -34.55 11.74 -0.90
CA ILE A 30 -35.21 13.07 -0.88
C ILE A 30 -34.17 14.20 -0.94
N PHE A 31 -33.03 14.02 -0.29
CA PHE A 31 -31.98 15.03 -0.25
C PHE A 31 -30.94 14.81 -1.35
N PRO A 32 -30.67 15.83 -2.20
CA PRO A 32 -29.70 15.71 -3.28
C PRO A 32 -28.28 15.55 -2.73
N LEU A 33 -27.41 14.87 -3.47
CA LEU A 33 -26.00 14.74 -3.12
C LEU A 33 -25.30 16.11 -3.29
N MET A 34 -25.05 16.83 -2.20
CA MET A 34 -24.55 18.22 -2.24
C MET A 34 -23.02 18.35 -2.17
N MET A 35 -22.28 17.24 -2.03
CA MET A 35 -20.84 17.25 -1.81
C MET A 35 -20.19 15.98 -2.40
N PRO A 36 -18.85 15.99 -2.64
CA PRO A 36 -18.12 14.83 -3.14
C PRO A 36 -17.96 13.73 -2.07
N ILE A 37 -19.07 13.20 -1.58
CA ILE A 37 -19.10 12.30 -0.42
C ILE A 37 -18.42 10.95 -0.70
N GLY A 38 -18.47 10.50 -1.96
CA GLY A 38 -17.77 9.28 -2.36
C GLY A 38 -16.26 9.42 -2.27
N ALA A 39 -15.71 10.57 -2.70
CA ALA A 39 -14.29 10.87 -2.54
C ALA A 39 -13.89 11.05 -1.06
N LEU A 40 -14.72 11.75 -0.28
CA LEU A 40 -14.47 11.90 1.16
C LEU A 40 -14.44 10.54 1.87
N ALA A 41 -15.38 9.65 1.55
CA ALA A 41 -15.41 8.29 2.09
C ALA A 41 -14.16 7.48 1.69
N ALA A 42 -13.74 7.57 0.43
CA ALA A 42 -12.53 6.93 -0.07
C ALA A 42 -11.27 7.39 0.70
N TRP A 43 -11.12 8.69 0.90
CA TRP A 43 -9.99 9.26 1.64
C TRP A 43 -10.05 8.97 3.14
N ALA A 44 -11.24 9.03 3.75
CA ALA A 44 -11.42 8.67 5.15
C ALA A 44 -11.05 7.20 5.39
N TRP A 45 -11.48 6.29 4.51
CA TRP A 45 -11.10 4.88 4.56
C TRP A 45 -9.59 4.68 4.38
N TRP A 46 -9.01 5.31 3.36
CA TRP A 46 -7.58 5.20 3.09
C TRP A 46 -6.75 5.76 4.26
N GLY A 47 -7.13 6.93 4.80
CA GLY A 47 -6.47 7.56 5.94
C GLY A 47 -6.61 6.72 7.20
N TRP A 48 -7.81 6.20 7.48
CA TRP A 48 -8.04 5.26 8.57
C TRP A 48 -7.16 4.03 8.46
N ARG A 49 -6.96 3.47 7.26
CA ARG A 49 -6.15 2.25 7.08
C ARG A 49 -4.65 2.52 7.18
N ASN A 50 -4.16 3.57 6.53
CA ASN A 50 -2.73 3.81 6.34
C ASN A 50 -2.11 4.64 7.47
N LEU A 51 -2.89 5.44 8.20
CA LEU A 51 -2.39 6.31 9.27
C LEU A 51 -2.66 5.72 10.67
N ARG A 52 -2.82 4.41 10.80
CA ARG A 52 -3.10 3.76 12.11
C ARG A 52 -1.90 3.75 13.05
N THR A 53 -0.69 3.79 12.49
CA THR A 53 0.57 3.82 13.25
C THR A 53 0.96 5.23 13.66
N ASP A 54 0.49 6.23 12.92
CA ASP A 54 0.86 7.62 13.13
C ASP A 54 0.07 8.21 14.29
N THR A 55 0.75 8.92 15.17
CA THR A 55 0.15 9.56 16.34
C THR A 55 0.09 11.07 16.16
N VAL A 56 -1.00 11.66 16.60
CA VAL A 56 -1.23 13.10 16.61
C VAL A 56 -1.65 13.53 18.01
N LEU A 57 -1.25 14.73 18.41
CA LEU A 57 -1.59 15.28 19.71
C LEU A 57 -2.92 16.06 19.60
N VAL A 58 -3.94 15.62 20.34
CA VAL A 58 -5.25 16.27 20.41
C VAL A 58 -5.52 16.59 21.88
N PHE A 59 -5.67 17.87 22.23
CA PHE A 59 -5.81 18.32 23.63
C PHE A 59 -4.76 17.71 24.57
N SER A 60 -3.50 17.69 24.14
CA SER A 60 -2.36 17.09 24.88
C SER A 60 -2.42 15.57 25.06
N GLN A 61 -3.37 14.87 24.43
CA GLN A 61 -3.43 13.41 24.41
C GLN A 61 -2.93 12.87 23.06
N ALA A 62 -2.10 11.84 23.10
CA ALA A 62 -1.65 11.15 21.89
C ALA A 62 -2.77 10.21 21.40
N VAL A 63 -3.27 10.47 20.20
CA VAL A 63 -4.31 9.68 19.54
C VAL A 63 -3.77 9.19 18.20
N ARG A 64 -4.15 7.98 17.78
CA ARG A 64 -3.80 7.48 16.44
C ARG A 64 -4.55 8.30 15.40
N ALA A 65 -3.83 8.78 14.39
CA ALA A 65 -4.40 9.61 13.33
C ALA A 65 -5.55 8.89 12.60
N GLY A 66 -5.38 7.60 12.31
CA GLY A 66 -6.44 6.78 11.72
C GLY A 66 -7.70 6.72 12.58
N ASP A 67 -7.57 6.54 13.89
CA ASP A 67 -8.73 6.49 14.80
C ASP A 67 -9.43 7.85 14.90
N LEU A 68 -8.67 8.95 14.92
CA LEU A 68 -9.22 10.30 14.86
C LEU A 68 -10.04 10.53 13.57
N ILE A 69 -9.52 10.10 12.41
CA ILE A 69 -10.24 10.18 11.13
C ILE A 69 -11.55 9.39 11.18
N ALA A 70 -11.52 8.18 11.73
CA ALA A 70 -12.71 7.35 11.87
C ALA A 70 -13.76 7.99 12.78
N ILE A 71 -13.34 8.57 13.91
CA ILE A 71 -14.23 9.31 14.83
C ILE A 71 -14.87 10.50 14.12
N ILE A 72 -14.07 11.33 13.44
CA ILE A 72 -14.58 12.50 12.72
C ILE A 72 -15.58 12.09 11.64
N ALA A 73 -15.26 11.04 10.85
CA ALA A 73 -16.17 10.51 9.84
C ALA A 73 -17.47 9.99 10.45
N ALA A 74 -17.39 9.25 11.56
CA ALA A 74 -18.57 8.72 12.26
C ALA A 74 -19.46 9.84 12.81
N VAL A 75 -18.88 10.86 13.45
CA VAL A 75 -19.61 12.04 13.95
C VAL A 75 -20.29 12.77 12.80
N TYR A 76 -19.57 12.99 11.70
CA TYR A 76 -20.11 13.66 10.53
C TYR A 76 -21.31 12.91 9.91
N ILE A 77 -21.19 11.59 9.75
CA ILE A 77 -22.29 10.73 9.26
C ILE A 77 -23.46 10.77 10.25
N GLY A 78 -23.18 10.64 11.54
CA GLY A 78 -24.20 10.68 12.60
C GLY A 78 -24.98 12.00 12.59
N MET A 79 -24.30 13.14 12.53
CA MET A 79 -24.94 14.45 12.44
C MET A 79 -25.75 14.60 11.14
N THR A 80 -25.27 14.04 10.03
CA THR A 80 -25.99 14.08 8.75
C THR A 80 -27.31 13.31 8.83
N ILE A 81 -27.29 12.11 9.42
CA ILE A 81 -28.48 11.27 9.62
C ILE A 81 -29.45 11.95 10.59
N LEU A 82 -28.96 12.47 11.71
CA LEU A 82 -29.79 13.13 12.73
C LEU A 82 -30.44 14.42 12.19
N GLY A 83 -29.71 15.22 11.40
CA GLY A 83 -30.19 16.50 10.90
C GLY A 83 -31.16 16.40 9.71
N ARG A 84 -31.11 15.31 8.93
CA ARG A 84 -31.90 15.16 7.69
C ARG A 84 -32.84 13.95 7.67
N GLY A 85 -32.73 13.04 8.64
CA GLY A 85 -33.62 11.89 8.77
C GLY A 85 -33.48 10.85 7.65
N PHE A 86 -34.51 10.03 7.47
CA PHE A 86 -34.52 8.87 6.55
C PHE A 86 -34.26 9.22 5.07
N GLY A 87 -34.47 10.48 4.67
CA GLY A 87 -34.17 10.94 3.31
C GLY A 87 -32.67 10.96 2.94
N THR A 88 -31.78 10.67 3.89
CA THR A 88 -30.32 10.56 3.67
C THR A 88 -29.80 9.13 3.56
N VAL A 89 -30.67 8.12 3.58
CA VAL A 89 -30.22 6.72 3.49
C VAL A 89 -29.49 6.45 2.16
N ALA A 90 -29.89 7.08 1.06
CA ALA A 90 -29.16 6.99 -0.21
C ALA A 90 -27.72 7.54 -0.13
N TRP A 91 -27.41 8.41 0.82
CA TRP A 91 -26.05 8.89 1.03
C TRP A 91 -25.16 7.81 1.66
N LEU A 92 -25.72 6.90 2.46
CA LEU A 92 -24.97 5.77 3.01
C LEU A 92 -24.53 4.80 1.92
N ALA A 93 -25.38 4.59 0.91
CA ALA A 93 -24.99 3.83 -0.28
C ALA A 93 -23.86 4.54 -1.05
N ALA A 94 -23.93 5.87 -1.19
CA ALA A 94 -22.87 6.65 -1.81
C ALA A 94 -21.53 6.54 -1.07
N ILE A 95 -21.57 6.61 0.27
CA ILE A 95 -20.39 6.41 1.14
C ILE A 95 -19.84 4.99 0.95
N GLY A 96 -20.70 3.98 1.06
CA GLY A 96 -20.32 2.57 0.92
C GLY A 96 -19.65 2.26 -0.41
N CYS A 97 -20.22 2.77 -1.52
CA CYS A 97 -19.60 2.63 -2.84
C CYS A 97 -18.30 3.42 -2.97
N GLY A 98 -18.22 4.62 -2.37
CA GLY A 98 -17.02 5.45 -2.37
C GLY A 98 -15.82 4.79 -1.67
N ILE A 99 -16.05 4.02 -0.60
CA ILE A 99 -15.00 3.28 0.13
C ILE A 99 -14.23 2.30 -0.78
N ALA A 100 -14.86 1.77 -1.83
CA ALA A 100 -14.21 0.85 -2.77
C ALA A 100 -13.26 1.54 -3.76
N ALA A 101 -13.30 2.88 -3.86
CA ALA A 101 -12.54 3.62 -4.86
C ALA A 101 -11.02 3.49 -4.76
N PRO A 102 -10.37 3.51 -3.57
CA PRO A 102 -8.93 3.34 -3.46
C PRO A 102 -8.47 2.01 -4.06
N ALA A 103 -9.13 0.89 -3.70
CA ALA A 103 -8.81 -0.42 -4.22
C ALA A 103 -8.98 -0.51 -5.75
N LEU A 104 -10.03 0.12 -6.30
CA LEU A 104 -10.24 0.16 -7.73
C LEU A 104 -9.18 1.01 -8.45
N VAL A 105 -8.78 2.14 -7.89
CA VAL A 105 -7.71 2.98 -8.44
C VAL A 105 -6.38 2.24 -8.42
N ASP A 106 -6.06 1.55 -7.33
CA ASP A 106 -4.83 0.77 -7.20
C ASP A 106 -4.80 -0.35 -8.26
N ALA A 107 -5.90 -1.12 -8.40
CA ALA A 107 -6.03 -2.16 -9.42
C ALA A 107 -5.90 -1.61 -10.87
N ILE A 108 -6.47 -0.43 -11.14
CA ILE A 108 -6.33 0.23 -12.46
C ILE A 108 -4.86 0.61 -12.72
N ASN A 109 -4.15 1.13 -11.71
CA ASN A 109 -2.76 1.52 -11.88
C ASN A 109 -1.86 0.30 -12.09
N GLU A 110 -2.02 -0.76 -11.28
CA GLU A 110 -1.29 -2.02 -11.43
C GLU A 110 -1.49 -2.62 -12.84
N TRP A 111 -2.72 -2.60 -13.35
CA TRP A 111 -3.02 -3.09 -14.70
C TRP A 111 -2.39 -2.23 -15.80
N ARG A 112 -2.31 -0.91 -15.62
CA ARG A 112 -1.64 0.00 -16.57
C ARG A 112 -0.14 -0.21 -16.59
N GLU A 113 0.48 -0.39 -15.43
CA GLU A 113 1.91 -0.62 -15.28
C GLU A 113 2.31 -2.00 -15.84
N GLY A 114 1.53 -3.06 -15.55
CA GLY A 114 1.75 -4.38 -16.12
C GLY A 114 1.61 -4.46 -17.65
N ARG A 115 0.86 -3.54 -18.26
CA ARG A 115 0.81 -3.39 -19.74
C ARG A 115 1.96 -2.57 -20.30
N ALA A 116 2.49 -1.61 -19.55
CA ALA A 116 3.63 -0.81 -19.98
C ALA A 116 4.92 -1.65 -20.11
N GLU A 117 5.05 -2.71 -19.32
CA GLU A 117 6.19 -3.64 -19.39
C GLU A 117 6.02 -4.77 -20.43
N ALA A 118 4.83 -4.93 -21.01
CA ALA A 118 4.48 -6.06 -21.86
C ALA A 118 5.07 -6.09 -23.30
N PRO A 119 5.61 -5.02 -23.93
CA PRO A 119 6.06 -5.13 -25.33
C PRO A 119 7.57 -5.33 -25.54
N ALA A 120 8.39 -5.68 -24.53
CA ALA A 120 9.85 -5.84 -24.72
C ALA A 120 10.40 -7.28 -24.56
N ARG A 121 9.57 -8.29 -24.25
CA ARG A 121 10.05 -9.67 -23.96
C ARG A 121 9.87 -10.69 -25.09
N VAL A 122 9.37 -10.31 -26.26
CA VAL A 122 9.14 -11.26 -27.37
C VAL A 122 10.20 -11.15 -28.47
N ALA A 123 11.47 -11.31 -28.08
CA ALA A 123 12.57 -11.59 -29.00
C ALA A 123 13.76 -12.28 -28.30
N ARG A 124 13.50 -13.20 -27.35
CA ARG A 124 14.54 -14.14 -26.90
C ARG A 124 14.21 -15.53 -27.41
N ARG A 125 14.89 -15.86 -28.51
CA ARG A 125 15.02 -17.19 -29.12
C ARG A 125 15.05 -18.29 -28.04
N PRO A 126 14.30 -19.39 -28.19
CA PRO A 126 14.41 -20.53 -27.29
C PRO A 126 15.77 -21.20 -27.52
N ALA A 127 16.66 -21.12 -26.53
CA ALA A 127 17.88 -21.91 -26.52
C ALA A 127 17.48 -23.36 -26.21
N THR A 128 17.62 -24.20 -27.23
CA THR A 128 17.41 -25.65 -27.20
C THR A 128 18.25 -26.27 -26.09
N ARG A 129 17.58 -26.90 -25.12
CA ARG A 129 18.21 -27.68 -24.05
C ARG A 129 18.62 -29.04 -24.63
N SER A 130 19.84 -29.14 -25.18
CA SER A 130 20.46 -30.43 -25.47
C SER A 130 21.07 -30.98 -24.18
N ILE A 131 20.52 -32.09 -23.71
CA ILE A 131 21.05 -32.90 -22.62
C ILE A 131 22.32 -33.57 -23.14
N SER A 132 23.49 -33.08 -22.72
CA SER A 132 24.75 -33.81 -22.84
C SER A 132 25.39 -33.90 -21.46
N ARG A 133 25.33 -35.13 -20.95
CA ARG A 133 26.00 -35.66 -19.77
C ARG A 133 27.48 -35.80 -20.11
N GLU A 134 28.35 -34.96 -19.53
CA GLU A 134 29.76 -35.31 -19.27
C GLU A 134 30.44 -34.30 -18.33
N ARG A 135 30.69 -34.79 -17.10
CA ARG A 135 31.87 -34.59 -16.26
C ARG A 135 32.79 -33.40 -16.56
N SER A 136 32.82 -32.43 -15.65
CA SER A 136 34.06 -31.81 -15.16
C SER A 136 33.81 -31.15 -13.80
N GLU A 137 34.57 -31.61 -12.82
CA GLU A 137 34.69 -31.06 -11.47
C GLU A 137 35.26 -29.64 -11.53
N GLN A 138 34.50 -28.66 -11.01
CA GLN A 138 35.05 -27.42 -10.47
C GLN A 138 34.04 -26.87 -9.46
N PRO A 139 34.29 -26.96 -8.15
CA PRO A 139 33.44 -26.29 -7.18
C PRO A 139 33.63 -24.78 -7.34
N ALA A 140 32.54 -24.09 -7.65
CA ALA A 140 32.49 -22.63 -7.50
C ALA A 140 32.76 -22.30 -6.03
N PRO A 141 33.55 -21.27 -5.71
CA PRO A 141 33.73 -20.86 -4.33
C PRO A 141 32.39 -20.33 -3.81
N GLU A 142 31.71 -21.14 -3.01
CA GLU A 142 30.66 -20.66 -2.10
C GLU A 142 31.33 -19.67 -1.14
N THR A 143 31.33 -18.39 -1.49
CA THR A 143 31.53 -17.33 -0.50
C THR A 143 30.34 -17.37 0.43
N ARG A 144 30.52 -18.12 1.52
CA ARG A 144 29.62 -18.26 2.67
C ARG A 144 29.15 -16.90 3.17
N ASP A 145 27.85 -16.65 3.08
CA ASP A 145 27.19 -15.63 3.90
C ASP A 145 27.23 -16.02 5.40
N ASP A 146 27.47 -17.31 5.71
CA ASP A 146 27.61 -17.84 7.08
C ASP A 146 28.73 -17.15 7.89
N ASP A 147 29.80 -16.68 7.23
CA ASP A 147 30.94 -16.03 7.89
C ASP A 147 30.60 -14.64 8.45
N ILE A 148 29.56 -13.97 7.94
CA ILE A 148 29.14 -12.64 8.43
C ILE A 148 28.31 -12.77 9.70
N ASP A 149 27.47 -13.79 9.78
CA ASP A 149 26.62 -14.02 10.95
C ASP A 149 27.46 -14.35 12.19
N ASP A 150 28.57 -15.07 12.04
CA ASP A 150 29.52 -15.33 13.12
C ASP A 150 30.21 -14.05 13.63
N VAL A 151 30.58 -13.14 12.72
CA VAL A 151 31.16 -11.84 13.07
C VAL A 151 30.13 -10.97 13.82
N LEU A 152 28.87 -10.96 13.37
CA LEU A 152 27.79 -10.24 14.04
C LEU A 152 27.47 -10.84 15.42
N ALA A 153 27.48 -12.17 15.55
CA ALA A 153 27.29 -12.87 16.81
C ALA A 153 28.44 -12.61 17.80
N LYS A 154 29.67 -12.44 17.31
CA LYS A 154 30.83 -12.05 18.12
C LYS A 154 30.73 -10.61 18.61
N ILE A 155 30.37 -9.66 17.73
CA ILE A 155 30.10 -8.26 18.12
C ILE A 155 29.01 -8.18 19.18
N SER A 156 27.95 -8.99 19.05
CA SER A 156 26.84 -9.05 20.01
C SER A 156 27.28 -9.51 21.41
N ARG A 157 28.26 -10.42 21.49
CA ARG A 157 28.76 -10.97 22.77
C ARG A 157 29.87 -10.12 23.40
N GLU A 158 30.78 -9.61 22.58
CA GLU A 158 32.08 -9.08 23.05
C GLU A 158 32.29 -7.60 22.71
N GLY A 159 31.42 -6.99 21.89
CA GLY A 159 31.54 -5.62 21.42
C GLY A 159 32.45 -5.44 20.20
N MET A 160 32.44 -4.25 19.59
CA MET A 160 33.15 -3.93 18.34
C MET A 160 34.68 -3.96 18.46
N ASP A 161 35.22 -3.85 19.69
CA ASP A 161 36.66 -3.82 19.95
C ASP A 161 37.29 -5.23 19.94
N ALA A 162 36.46 -6.28 19.94
CA ALA A 162 36.90 -7.68 19.84
C ALA A 162 37.19 -8.14 18.41
N LEU A 163 36.99 -7.26 17.42
CA LEU A 163 37.26 -7.55 16.01
C LEU A 163 38.73 -7.32 15.67
N THR A 164 39.32 -8.30 14.99
CA THR A 164 40.60 -8.16 14.32
C THR A 164 40.48 -7.23 13.10
N ASP A 165 41.60 -6.63 12.68
CA ASP A 165 41.62 -5.74 11.50
C ASP A 165 41.13 -6.44 10.23
N ALA A 166 41.39 -7.75 10.10
CA ALA A 166 40.91 -8.57 8.99
C ALA A 166 39.38 -8.74 9.01
N GLU A 167 38.77 -8.92 10.18
CA GLU A 167 37.30 -9.01 10.32
C GLU A 167 36.63 -7.66 10.03
N ARG A 168 37.23 -6.56 10.48
CA ARG A 168 36.74 -5.20 10.21
C ARG A 168 36.76 -4.87 8.71
N ALA A 169 37.83 -5.22 8.00
CA ALA A 169 37.93 -5.05 6.54
C ALA A 169 36.86 -5.86 5.78
N ARG A 170 36.53 -7.08 6.26
CA ARG A 170 35.45 -7.90 5.68
C ARG A 170 34.07 -7.28 5.89
N LEU A 171 33.80 -6.75 7.09
CA LEU A 171 32.55 -6.08 7.42
C LEU A 171 32.32 -4.83 6.54
N GLU A 172 33.38 -4.04 6.31
CA GLU A 172 33.32 -2.87 5.43
C GLU A 172 33.09 -3.26 3.97
N ALA A 173 33.75 -4.31 3.48
CA ALA A 173 33.53 -4.84 2.14
C ALA A 173 32.08 -5.33 1.95
N ALA A 174 31.50 -6.01 2.95
CA ALA A 174 30.10 -6.43 2.92
C ALA A 174 29.14 -5.23 2.92
N ARG A 175 29.42 -4.20 3.72
CA ARG A 175 28.65 -2.95 3.74
C ARG A 175 28.65 -2.26 2.38
N GLN A 176 29.80 -2.18 1.72
CA GLN A 176 29.91 -1.59 0.37
C GLN A 176 29.13 -2.38 -0.67
N ARG A 177 29.16 -3.74 -0.61
CA ARG A 177 28.36 -4.58 -1.50
C ARG A 177 26.85 -4.37 -1.31
N LYS A 178 26.39 -4.18 -0.06
CA LYS A 178 24.98 -3.88 0.24
C LYS A 178 24.58 -2.50 -0.26
N LEU A 179 25.45 -1.50 -0.13
CA LEU A 179 25.21 -0.14 -0.60
C LEU A 179 25.13 -0.05 -2.14
N HIS A 180 25.93 -0.85 -2.85
CA HIS A 180 25.96 -0.89 -4.31
C HIS A 180 24.95 -1.87 -4.95
N ARG A 181 24.16 -2.59 -4.14
CA ARG A 181 23.04 -3.39 -4.61
C ARG A 181 21.77 -2.54 -4.45
N PRO A 182 21.38 -1.73 -5.45
CA PRO A 182 20.14 -0.96 -5.38
C PRO A 182 19.00 -1.94 -5.11
N ASP A 183 18.20 -1.64 -4.09
CA ASP A 183 17.02 -2.40 -3.70
C ASP A 183 16.22 -2.77 -4.96
N SER A 184 16.32 -4.03 -5.37
CA SER A 184 15.43 -4.61 -6.36
C SER A 184 14.18 -5.00 -5.56
N PRO A 185 13.06 -4.26 -5.70
CA PRO A 185 11.86 -4.56 -4.96
C PRO A 185 11.40 -5.99 -5.32
N ARG A 186 11.13 -6.78 -4.28
CA ARG A 186 10.36 -8.03 -4.37
C ARG A 186 8.88 -7.71 -4.28
#